data_AF-A0A4R0NSL5-F1
#
_entry.id   AF-A0A4R0NSL5-F1
#
_cell.length_a   1.000
_cell.length_b   1.000
_cell.length_c   1.000
_cell.angle_alpha   90.00
_cell.angle_beta   90.00
_cell.angle_gamma   90.00
#
_symmetry.space_group_name_H-M   'P 1'
#
loop_
_entity.id
_entity.type
_entity.pdbx_description
1 polymer ?
#
loop_
_entity_poly.entity_id
_entity_poly.type
_entity_poly.pdbx_seq_one_letter_code
_entity_poly.pdbx_strand_id
1 'polypeptide(L)'
;MRLQLNIFMMHGNMAGMTLKREGQQFKVAQLCNALQFVATMEQHRIAIASGGGHELCYDLRDSKGNEWVLSYRCGNRMVLLEVWVQHPGSQDNLHTVFSWEGSVGEFDKAIRKFSALLSGCITSSFARRTLCPLKDTEF
;
A
#
# COMPACT_ATOMS: atom_id res chain seq x y z
N MET A 1 12.22 -4.98 14.42
CA MET A 1 12.44 -5.47 13.04
C MET A 1 11.94 -4.40 12.09
N ARG A 2 12.75 -3.85 11.19
CA ARG A 2 12.33 -2.66 10.42
C ARG A 2 11.48 -3.02 9.20
N LEU A 3 10.19 -2.65 9.23
CA LEU A 3 9.33 -2.67 8.04
C LEU A 3 9.63 -1.48 7.13
N GLN A 4 9.70 -1.73 5.83
CA GLN A 4 9.66 -0.68 4.81
C GLN A 4 8.57 -0.97 3.80
N LEU A 5 7.67 0.00 3.62
CA LEU A 5 6.65 0.01 2.58
C LEU A 5 6.98 1.13 1.60
N ASN A 6 7.06 0.79 0.31
CA ASN A 6 7.26 1.77 -0.76
C ASN A 6 6.18 1.57 -1.81
N ILE A 7 5.52 2.66 -2.23
CA ILE A 7 4.60 2.66 -3.36
C ILE A 7 5.01 3.75 -4.35
N PHE A 8 5.04 3.39 -5.63
CA PHE A 8 5.40 4.28 -6.73
C PHE A 8 4.24 4.35 -7.72
N MET A 9 3.62 5.51 -7.85
CA MET A 9 2.57 5.73 -8.83
C MET A 9 3.17 5.72 -10.24
N MET A 10 2.56 4.96 -11.13
CA MET A 10 2.88 4.88 -12.54
C MET A 10 1.78 5.55 -13.37
N HIS A 11 2.04 5.72 -14.67
CA HIS A 11 1.05 6.25 -15.59
C HIS A 11 -0.19 5.33 -15.63
N GLY A 12 -1.40 5.90 -15.70
CA GLY A 12 -2.65 5.13 -15.75
C GLY A 12 -3.17 4.60 -14.41
N ASN A 13 -2.91 5.28 -13.29
CA ASN A 13 -3.35 4.93 -11.92
C ASN A 13 -2.84 3.58 -11.38
N MET A 14 -1.86 2.97 -12.04
CA MET A 14 -1.19 1.78 -11.53
C MET A 14 -0.13 2.18 -10.50
N ALA A 15 0.18 1.30 -9.56
CA ALA A 15 1.32 1.54 -8.66
C ALA A 15 2.17 0.30 -8.40
N GLY A 16 3.48 0.49 -8.26
CA GLY A 16 4.37 -0.55 -7.79
C GLY A 16 4.42 -0.54 -6.27
N MET A 17 4.14 -1.65 -5.61
CA MET A 17 4.27 -1.82 -4.16
C MET A 17 5.47 -2.70 -3.82
N THR A 18 6.22 -2.32 -2.79
CA THR A 18 7.29 -3.15 -2.22
C THR A 18 7.23 -3.15 -0.70
N LEU A 19 7.09 -4.33 -0.11
CA LEU A 19 7.29 -4.60 1.31
C LEU A 19 8.69 -5.19 1.51
N LYS A 20 9.43 -4.69 2.50
CA LYS A 20 10.75 -5.22 2.86
C LYS A 20 10.84 -5.47 4.36
N ARG A 21 11.39 -6.63 4.72
CA ARG A 21 11.97 -6.96 6.02
C ARG A 21 13.37 -7.54 5.81
N GLU A 22 14.14 -7.73 6.88
CA GLU A 22 15.51 -8.25 6.81
C GLU A 22 15.61 -9.51 5.94
N GLY A 23 16.33 -9.41 4.82
CA GLY A 23 16.54 -10.52 3.87
C GLY A 23 15.34 -10.89 2.98
N GLN A 24 14.13 -10.36 3.23
CA GLN A 24 12.93 -10.70 2.46
C GLN A 24 12.26 -9.46 1.88
N GLN A 25 11.93 -9.54 0.60
CA GLN A 25 11.15 -8.53 -0.11
C GLN A 25 9.96 -9.16 -0.79
N PHE A 26 8.82 -8.49 -0.72
CA PHE A 26 7.64 -8.80 -1.52
C PHE A 26 7.32 -7.60 -2.41
N LYS A 27 7.03 -7.86 -3.69
CA LYS A 27 6.85 -6.83 -4.71
C LYS A 27 5.63 -7.13 -5.57
N VAL A 28 4.82 -6.10 -5.78
CA VAL A 28 3.73 -6.09 -6.77
C VAL A 28 4.04 -4.97 -7.74
N ALA A 29 4.27 -5.30 -9.02
CA ALA A 29 4.73 -4.31 -9.99
C ALA A 29 3.63 -3.36 -10.46
N GLN A 30 2.41 -3.86 -10.70
CA GLN A 30 1.29 -3.12 -11.30
C GLN A 30 0.01 -3.33 -10.49
N LEU A 31 -0.05 -2.74 -9.30
CA LEU A 31 -1.21 -2.79 -8.42
C LEU A 31 -2.34 -1.90 -8.97
N CYS A 32 -3.50 -2.50 -9.21
CA CYS A 32 -4.65 -1.85 -9.82
C CYS A 32 -5.49 -1.02 -8.82
N ASN A 33 -5.48 -1.41 -7.55
CA ASN A 33 -6.26 -0.79 -6.48
C ASN A 33 -5.39 0.00 -5.48
N ALA A 34 -4.26 0.52 -5.95
CA ALA A 34 -3.27 1.18 -5.10
C ALA A 34 -3.82 2.36 -4.29
N LEU A 35 -4.65 3.23 -4.88
CA LEU A 35 -5.21 4.38 -4.16
C LEU A 35 -6.15 3.95 -3.03
N GLN A 36 -6.99 2.94 -3.28
CA GLN A 36 -7.88 2.39 -2.26
C GLN A 36 -7.08 1.74 -1.14
N PHE A 37 -6.04 0.97 -1.49
CA PHE A 37 -5.13 0.37 -0.53
C PHE A 37 -4.53 1.42 0.42
N VAL A 38 -4.04 2.54 -0.14
CA VAL A 38 -3.47 3.64 0.66
C VAL A 38 -4.49 4.21 1.61
N ALA A 39 -5.67 4.56 1.11
CA ALA A 39 -6.72 5.17 1.91
C ALA A 39 -7.12 4.25 3.08
N THR A 40 -7.27 2.95 2.81
CA THR A 40 -7.56 1.95 3.84
C THR A 40 -6.45 1.87 4.88
N MET A 41 -5.18 1.81 4.48
CA MET A 41 -4.06 1.75 5.43
C MET A 41 -3.93 3.02 6.29
N GLU A 42 -4.22 4.20 5.74
CA GLU A 42 -4.21 5.45 6.50
C GLU A 42 -5.37 5.51 7.51
N GLN A 43 -6.57 5.07 7.13
CA GLN A 43 -7.70 4.94 8.05
C GLN A 43 -7.37 3.98 9.20
N HIS A 44 -6.75 2.84 8.89
CA HIS A 44 -6.32 1.90 9.92
C HIS A 44 -5.24 2.48 10.83
N ARG A 45 -4.28 3.23 10.29
CA ARG A 45 -3.29 3.95 11.09
C ARG A 45 -3.93 4.88 12.13
N ILE A 46 -4.96 5.63 11.71
CA ILE A 46 -5.73 6.51 12.61
C ILE A 46 -6.46 5.69 13.67
N ALA A 47 -7.09 4.58 13.29
CA ALA A 47 -7.81 3.69 14.20
C ALA A 47 -6.88 3.07 15.27
N ILE A 48 -5.71 2.60 14.88
CA ILE A 48 -4.68 2.06 15.79
C ILE A 48 -4.21 3.14 16.77
N ALA A 49 -3.96 4.36 16.28
CA ALA A 49 -3.55 5.48 17.12
C ALA A 49 -4.62 5.86 18.17
N SER A 50 -5.90 5.57 17.89
CA SER A 50 -7.00 5.77 18.83
C SER A 50 -7.14 4.67 19.90
N GLY A 51 -6.28 3.65 19.86
CA GLY A 51 -6.23 2.58 20.87
C GLY A 51 -7.10 1.36 20.56
N GLY A 52 -7.71 1.29 19.37
CA GLY A 52 -8.49 0.13 18.97
C GLY A 52 -7.62 -1.05 18.51
N GLY A 53 -7.97 -2.26 18.95
CA GLY A 53 -7.48 -3.50 18.37
C GLY A 53 -8.23 -3.79 17.07
N HIS A 54 -7.51 -3.96 15.97
CA HIS A 54 -8.12 -4.13 14.65
C HIS A 54 -7.44 -5.24 13.87
N GLU A 55 -8.27 -6.00 13.17
CA GLU A 55 -7.86 -6.90 12.10
C GLU A 55 -8.34 -6.30 10.77
N LEU A 56 -7.48 -6.32 9.76
CA LEU A 56 -7.79 -5.90 8.39
C LEU A 56 -7.38 -7.03 7.46
N CYS A 57 -8.29 -7.40 6.55
CA CYS A 57 -7.96 -8.18 5.37
C CYS A 57 -8.26 -7.30 4.15
N TYR A 58 -7.26 -7.13 3.28
CA TYR A 58 -7.36 -6.30 2.09
C TYR A 58 -6.87 -7.05 0.86
N ASP A 59 -7.72 -7.13 -0.16
CA ASP A 59 -7.39 -7.79 -1.42
C ASP A 59 -6.53 -6.87 -2.29
N LEU A 60 -5.35 -7.32 -2.67
CA LEU A 60 -4.45 -6.67 -3.61
C LEU A 60 -4.58 -7.37 -4.96
N ARG A 61 -4.70 -6.59 -6.04
CA ARG A 61 -4.83 -7.12 -7.41
C ARG A 61 -3.79 -6.52 -8.33
N ASP A 62 -3.07 -7.35 -9.07
CA ASP A 62 -2.24 -6.86 -10.18
C ASP A 62 -2.96 -6.85 -11.51
N SER A 63 -2.33 -6.20 -12.49
CA SER A 63 -2.76 -6.15 -13.89
C SER A 63 -2.75 -7.51 -14.60
N LYS A 64 -2.10 -8.53 -14.04
CA LYS A 64 -2.04 -9.89 -14.59
C LYS A 64 -3.18 -10.76 -14.07
N GLY A 65 -4.01 -10.24 -13.15
CA GLY A 65 -5.11 -10.97 -12.52
C GLY A 65 -4.70 -11.80 -11.31
N ASN A 66 -3.48 -11.62 -10.78
CA ASN A 66 -3.10 -12.25 -9.52
C ASN A 66 -3.79 -11.53 -8.36
N GLU A 67 -4.33 -12.31 -7.44
CA GLU A 67 -4.95 -11.83 -6.22
C GLU A 67 -4.10 -12.22 -5.02
N TRP A 68 -3.83 -11.25 -4.15
CA TRP A 68 -3.17 -11.45 -2.87
C TRP A 68 -4.02 -10.88 -1.77
N VAL A 69 -3.97 -11.49 -0.59
CA VAL A 69 -4.65 -10.97 0.60
C VAL A 69 -3.59 -10.41 1.54
N LEU A 70 -3.67 -9.11 1.82
CA LEU A 70 -2.92 -8.50 2.89
C LEU A 70 -3.73 -8.61 4.19
N SER A 71 -3.26 -9.41 5.13
CA SER A 71 -3.80 -9.49 6.48
C SER A 71 -2.94 -8.65 7.43
N TYR A 72 -3.61 -7.91 8.30
CA TYR A 72 -3.00 -7.14 9.37
C TYR A 72 -3.76 -7.44 10.66
N ARG A 73 -3.04 -7.71 11.75
CA ARG A 73 -3.62 -7.92 13.08
C ARG A 73 -2.87 -7.09 14.12
N CYS A 74 -3.62 -6.32 14.91
CA CYS A 74 -3.08 -5.48 15.98
C CYS A 74 -3.53 -5.97 17.35
N GLY A 75 -2.58 -6.23 18.25
CA GLY A 75 -2.86 -6.59 19.63
C GLY A 75 -1.65 -6.35 20.51
N ASN A 76 -1.86 -5.97 21.77
CA ASN A 76 -0.79 -5.78 22.75
C ASN A 76 0.38 -4.87 22.27
N ARG A 77 0.06 -3.78 21.54
CA ARG A 77 1.03 -2.85 20.91
C ARG A 77 1.95 -3.47 19.85
N MET A 78 1.61 -4.68 19.42
CA MET A 78 2.27 -5.42 18.34
C MET A 78 1.36 -5.47 17.12
N VAL A 79 2.00 -5.54 15.97
CA VAL A 79 1.40 -5.67 14.65
C VAL A 79 1.97 -6.92 14.01
N LEU A 80 1.08 -7.79 13.54
CA LEU A 80 1.38 -8.83 12.57
C LEU A 80 0.84 -8.40 11.21
N LEU A 81 1.70 -8.40 10.19
CA LEU A 81 1.37 -8.08 8.80
C LEU A 81 1.76 -9.26 7.91
N GLU A 82 0.80 -9.83 7.20
CA GLU A 82 1.01 -11.00 6.36
C GLU A 82 0.44 -10.76 4.98
N VAL A 83 1.16 -11.21 3.95
CA VAL A 83 0.66 -11.28 2.59
C VAL A 83 0.49 -12.75 2.25
N TRP A 84 -0.71 -13.08 1.82
CA TRP A 84 -1.10 -14.41 1.39
C TRP A 84 -1.38 -14.38 -0.11
N VAL A 85 -1.05 -15.45 -0.81
CA VAL A 85 -1.42 -15.65 -2.22
C VAL A 85 -2.43 -16.79 -2.31
N GLN A 86 -3.46 -16.59 -3.14
CA GLN A 86 -4.38 -17.65 -3.54
C GLN A 86 -4.21 -17.89 -5.04
N HIS A 87 -3.76 -19.08 -5.43
CA HIS A 87 -3.60 -19.40 -6.85
C HIS A 87 -4.95 -19.88 -7.41
N PRO A 88 -5.45 -19.27 -8.51
CA PRO A 88 -6.66 -19.74 -9.17
C PRO A 88 -6.47 -21.17 -9.67
N GLY A 89 -7.32 -22.10 -9.24
CA GLY A 89 -7.32 -23.49 -9.71
C GLY A 89 -6.56 -24.50 -8.85
N SER A 90 -5.89 -24.09 -7.77
CA SER A 90 -5.41 -25.02 -6.73
C SER A 90 -6.45 -25.10 -5.61
N GLN A 91 -6.87 -26.32 -5.25
CA GLN A 91 -7.59 -26.56 -3.98
C GLN A 91 -6.70 -26.36 -2.75
N ASP A 92 -5.42 -26.03 -2.94
CA ASP A 92 -4.44 -25.88 -1.88
C ASP A 92 -4.40 -24.49 -1.24
N ASN A 93 -4.04 -24.55 0.04
CA ASN A 93 -4.08 -23.56 1.11
C ASN A 93 -3.49 -22.19 0.74
N LEU A 94 -4.06 -21.11 1.29
CA LEU A 94 -3.44 -19.79 1.29
C LEU A 94 -1.98 -19.91 1.77
N HIS A 95 -1.02 -19.49 0.94
CA HIS A 95 0.39 -19.50 1.30
C HIS A 95 0.87 -18.11 1.66
N THR A 96 1.52 -17.98 2.83
CA THR A 96 2.14 -16.73 3.28
C THR A 96 3.40 -16.46 2.48
N VAL A 97 3.38 -15.44 1.62
CA VAL A 97 4.53 -15.02 0.78
C VAL A 97 5.37 -13.93 1.45
N PHE A 98 4.79 -13.25 2.44
CA PHE A 98 5.45 -12.27 3.28
C PHE A 98 4.80 -12.28 4.65
N SER A 99 5.60 -12.17 5.70
CA SER A 99 5.12 -11.95 7.06
C SER A 99 6.02 -10.90 7.69
N TRP A 100 5.52 -10.09 8.60
CA TRP A 100 6.30 -9.17 9.39
C TRP A 100 5.61 -8.96 10.72
N GLU A 101 6.39 -8.96 11.78
CA GLU A 101 5.93 -8.66 13.12
C GLU A 101 6.78 -7.53 13.70
N GLY A 102 6.12 -6.57 14.34
CA GLY A 102 6.82 -5.49 15.02
C GLY A 102 5.89 -4.56 15.79
N SER A 103 6.46 -3.49 16.31
CA SER A 103 5.70 -2.56 17.14
C SER A 103 4.73 -1.71 16.32
N VAL A 104 3.62 -1.29 16.94
CA VAL A 104 2.70 -0.28 16.37
C VAL A 104 3.45 0.98 15.94
N GLY A 105 4.49 1.39 16.68
CA GLY A 105 5.30 2.57 16.33
C GLY A 105 6.15 2.39 15.08
N GLU A 106 6.69 1.19 14.82
CA GLU A 106 7.39 0.88 13.57
C GLU A 106 6.42 0.85 12.39
N PHE A 107 5.24 0.26 12.59
CA PHE A 107 4.19 0.23 11.58
C PHE A 107 3.69 1.64 11.23
N ASP A 108 3.34 2.47 12.21
CA ASP A 108 2.90 3.87 11.99
C ASP A 108 3.96 4.67 11.23
N LYS A 109 5.25 4.51 11.57
CA LYS A 109 6.35 5.16 10.84
C LYS A 109 6.43 4.69 9.38
N ALA A 110 6.19 3.41 9.11
CA ALA A 110 6.20 2.88 7.74
C ALA A 110 5.01 3.41 6.93
N ILE A 111 3.80 3.41 7.49
CA ILE A 111 2.59 3.92 6.82
C ILE A 111 2.67 5.43 6.60
N ARG A 112 3.15 6.23 7.57
CA ARG A 112 3.33 7.68 7.39
C ARG A 112 4.25 8.03 6.22
N LYS A 113 5.38 7.32 6.10
CA LYS A 113 6.31 7.50 4.97
C LYS A 113 5.65 7.17 3.64
N PHE A 114 4.83 6.14 3.65
CA PHE A 114 4.05 5.70 2.51
C PHE A 114 2.98 6.72 2.09
N SER A 115 2.13 7.19 3.02
CA SER A 115 1.08 8.18 2.74
C SER A 115 1.65 9.52 2.28
N ALA A 116 2.80 9.94 2.83
CA ALA A 116 3.48 11.18 2.45
C ALA A 116 3.98 11.20 0.99
N LEU A 117 4.32 10.04 0.42
CA LEU A 117 4.73 9.95 -0.99
C LEU A 117 3.58 10.28 -1.94
N LEU A 118 2.33 10.09 -1.51
CA LEU A 118 1.16 10.31 -2.36
C LEU A 118 0.65 11.75 -2.31
N SER A 119 0.74 12.42 -1.17
CA SER A 119 0.48 13.86 -1.10
C SER A 119 1.50 14.69 -1.91
N GLY A 120 2.74 14.20 -2.05
CA GLY A 120 3.72 14.76 -2.99
C GLY A 120 3.40 14.51 -4.47
N CYS A 121 2.86 13.34 -4.81
CA CYS A 121 2.47 13.02 -6.19
C CYS A 121 1.20 13.76 -6.65
N ILE A 122 0.21 13.97 -5.78
CA ILE A 122 -1.01 14.72 -6.11
C ILE A 122 -0.69 16.19 -6.39
N THR A 123 0.21 16.81 -5.62
CA THR A 123 0.64 18.20 -5.86
C THR A 123 1.44 18.35 -7.16
N SER A 124 2.27 17.37 -7.54
CA SER A 124 3.04 17.40 -8.79
C SER A 124 2.21 17.12 -10.07
N SER A 125 1.16 16.31 -9.96
CA SER A 125 0.29 15.97 -11.11
C SER A 125 -0.79 17.02 -11.35
N PHE A 126 -1.30 17.68 -10.29
CA PHE A 126 -2.16 18.86 -10.44
C PHE A 126 -1.41 20.08 -10.99
N ALA A 127 -0.16 20.31 -10.57
CA ALA A 127 0.66 21.42 -11.08
C ALA A 127 0.99 21.31 -12.60
N ARG A 128 0.93 20.10 -13.18
CA ARG A 128 1.10 19.92 -14.64
C ARG A 128 -0.18 20.11 -15.45
N ARG A 129 -1.37 20.13 -14.84
CA ARG A 129 -2.63 20.37 -15.57
C ARG A 129 -3.11 21.83 -15.53
N THR A 130 -2.53 22.69 -14.71
CA THR A 130 -2.87 24.12 -14.64
C THR A 130 -1.91 25.06 -15.38
N LEU A 131 -0.92 24.53 -16.10
CA LEU A 131 0.03 25.32 -16.90
C LEU A 131 0.02 24.88 -18.37
N CYS A 132 -1.15 24.93 -19.01
CA CYS A 132 -1.20 25.26 -20.42
C CYS A 132 -1.43 26.77 -20.50
N PRO A 133 -0.46 27.59 -20.93
CA PRO A 133 -0.78 28.96 -21.31
C PRO A 133 -1.71 28.89 -22.51
N LEU A 134 -2.90 29.51 -22.38
CA LEU A 134 -3.69 29.93 -23.53
C LEU A 134 -2.77 30.83 -24.37
N LYS A 135 -2.19 30.28 -25.43
CA LYS A 135 -1.60 31.06 -26.51
C LYS A 135 -2.74 31.72 -27.28
N ASP A 136 -2.73 33.04 -27.23
CA ASP A 136 -3.03 33.98 -28.31
C ASP A 136 -3.95 33.48 -29.42
N THR A 137 -5.16 34.04 -29.46
CA THR A 137 -5.89 34.20 -30.71
C THR A 137 -6.19 35.69 -30.88
N GLU A 138 -5.32 36.35 -31.64
CA GLU A 138 -5.62 37.63 -32.29
C GLU A 138 -6.77 37.44 -33.28
N PHE A 139 -7.79 38.31 -33.21
CA PHE A 139 -8.60 38.77 -34.33
C PHE A 139 -9.07 40.20 -34.04
#